data_AF-A0A954QMG4-F1
#
_entry.id   AF-A0A954QMG4-F1
#
_cell.length_a   1.000
_cell.length_b   1.000
_cell.length_c   1.000
_cell.angle_alpha   90.00
_cell.angle_beta   90.00
_cell.angle_gamma   90.00
#
_symmetry.space_group_name_H-M   'P 1'
#
loop_
_entity.id
_entity.type
_entity.pdbx_description
1 polymer ?
#
loop_
_entity_poly.entity_id
_entity_poly.type
_entity_poly.pdbx_seq_one_letter_code
_entity_poly.pdbx_strand_id
1 'polypeptide(L)'
;SMYLVNENGKFVDRSTSHIAFPLPFEVSSVSVTDYNGDGLLDVYFATYHQDDISRRIDADLSHPEHRIHKTLTAAHSAELKRRFRAEAHSYINQVGPPNILLTNVGGGRFELAPNNGELAVWRNSFQASWNDFDQDGDADLYVANDFAPDNLLRNDGADGFHDVTTELGFDHLGFAMGATWGDYDNDGQFDLYVSNMFSKAGQRITTQVENLDPRIAQLADGNYLYRYDGNKFSLVSGLAPPALQVARTGWSWGAQFLDANNDGFLDLFVPNGYYSVPSEFETEVDL
;
A
#
# COMPACT_ATOMS: atom_id res chain seq x y z
N SER A 1 -17.76 -5.55 -4.54
CA SER A 1 -17.60 -4.23 -5.19
C SER A 1 -18.72 -3.97 -6.20
N MET A 2 -18.90 -2.73 -6.65
CA MET A 2 -19.84 -2.35 -7.72
C MET A 2 -19.11 -1.51 -8.77
N TYR A 3 -19.46 -1.69 -10.05
CA TYR A 3 -19.04 -0.81 -11.14
C TYR A 3 -20.24 -0.06 -11.68
N LEU A 4 -20.25 1.26 -11.47
CA LEU A 4 -21.34 2.15 -11.79
C LEU A 4 -20.97 3.04 -12.98
N VAL A 5 -21.66 2.89 -14.11
CA VAL A 5 -21.46 3.75 -15.29
C VAL A 5 -22.36 4.98 -15.20
N ASN A 6 -21.78 6.16 -15.43
CA ASN A 6 -22.53 7.41 -15.49
C ASN A 6 -23.21 7.54 -16.87
N GLU A 7 -24.51 7.30 -16.91
CA GLU A 7 -25.36 7.45 -18.09
C GLU A 7 -26.20 8.73 -17.94
N ASN A 8 -25.66 9.84 -18.46
CA ASN A 8 -26.30 11.17 -18.43
C ASN A 8 -26.65 11.68 -17.02
N GLY A 9 -25.66 11.64 -16.12
CA GLY A 9 -25.80 12.11 -14.73
C GLY A 9 -26.44 11.10 -13.78
N LYS A 10 -26.63 9.85 -14.23
CA LYS A 10 -27.20 8.77 -13.42
C LYS A 10 -26.27 7.56 -13.42
N PHE A 11 -26.03 7.00 -12.24
CA PHE A 11 -25.25 5.79 -12.09
C PHE A 11 -26.09 4.55 -12.35
N VAL A 12 -25.63 3.70 -13.27
CA VAL A 12 -26.24 2.41 -13.62
C VAL A 12 -25.25 1.30 -13.30
N ASP A 13 -25.71 0.27 -12.60
CA ASP A 13 -24.88 -0.88 -12.27
C ASP A 13 -24.56 -1.71 -13.52
N ARG A 14 -23.28 -1.78 -13.85
CA ARG A 14 -22.72 -2.56 -14.97
C ARG A 14 -21.77 -3.65 -14.51
N SER A 15 -21.72 -3.95 -13.20
CA SER A 15 -20.78 -4.90 -12.58
C SER A 15 -20.74 -6.27 -13.26
N THR A 16 -21.89 -6.76 -13.77
CA THR A 16 -21.99 -8.09 -14.41
C THR A 16 -22.10 -8.04 -15.94
N SER A 17 -22.31 -6.86 -16.53
CA SER A 17 -22.51 -6.72 -17.99
C SER A 17 -21.29 -6.17 -18.71
N HIS A 18 -20.40 -5.48 -17.99
CA HIS A 18 -19.20 -4.86 -18.52
C HIS A 18 -17.92 -5.52 -18.01
N ILE A 19 -17.99 -6.36 -16.98
CA ILE A 19 -16.83 -7.04 -16.41
C ILE A 19 -17.09 -8.54 -16.49
N ALA A 20 -16.25 -9.26 -17.25
CA ALA A 20 -16.37 -10.70 -17.44
C ALA A 20 -15.75 -11.51 -16.27
N PHE A 21 -14.99 -10.83 -15.42
CA PHE A 21 -14.37 -11.38 -14.22
C PHE A 21 -15.20 -11.04 -12.96
N PRO A 22 -15.38 -11.97 -12.00
CA PRO A 22 -16.05 -11.64 -10.74
C PRO A 22 -15.29 -10.55 -9.99
N LEU A 23 -15.94 -9.42 -9.74
CA LEU A 23 -15.32 -8.32 -8.99
C LEU A 23 -14.77 -8.81 -7.65
N PRO A 24 -13.56 -8.37 -7.23
CA PRO A 24 -12.99 -8.78 -5.97
C PRO A 24 -13.88 -8.41 -4.78
N PHE A 25 -13.81 -9.26 -3.76
CA PHE A 25 -14.27 -8.97 -2.41
C PHE A 25 -13.06 -8.54 -1.55
N GLU A 26 -13.32 -8.06 -0.33
CA GLU A 26 -12.25 -7.66 0.61
C GLU A 26 -11.33 -6.61 -0.03
N VAL A 27 -11.92 -5.59 -0.67
CA VAL A 27 -11.20 -4.49 -1.33
C VAL A 27 -11.13 -3.30 -0.38
N SER A 28 -9.93 -2.81 -0.11
CA SER A 28 -9.66 -1.63 0.73
C SER A 28 -9.63 -0.34 -0.09
N SER A 29 -9.07 -0.40 -1.30
CA SER A 29 -8.96 0.75 -2.18
C SER A 29 -8.89 0.36 -3.66
N VAL A 30 -9.01 1.38 -4.50
CA VAL A 30 -8.88 1.30 -5.95
C VAL A 30 -7.97 2.41 -6.43
N SER A 31 -7.08 2.10 -7.37
CA SER A 31 -6.26 3.06 -8.10
C SER A 31 -6.40 2.83 -9.59
N VAL A 32 -6.11 3.85 -10.38
CA VAL A 32 -6.27 3.83 -11.84
C VAL A 32 -5.04 4.40 -12.51
N THR A 33 -4.66 3.80 -13.63
CA THR A 33 -3.62 4.28 -14.53
C THR A 33 -3.84 3.67 -15.91
N ASP A 34 -3.25 4.22 -16.95
CA ASP A 34 -3.11 3.56 -18.26
C ASP A 34 -1.76 2.83 -18.23
N TYR A 35 -1.74 1.56 -17.81
CA TYR A 35 -0.46 0.86 -17.56
C TYR A 35 0.18 0.33 -18.85
N ASN A 36 -0.61 0.23 -19.93
CA ASN A 36 -0.19 -0.37 -21.20
C ASN A 36 -0.07 0.66 -22.34
N GLY A 37 -0.34 1.93 -22.06
CA GLY A 37 -0.22 3.05 -23.01
C GLY A 37 -1.26 3.04 -24.13
N ASP A 38 -2.40 2.36 -23.95
CA ASP A 38 -3.44 2.25 -24.99
C ASP A 38 -4.43 3.43 -25.00
N GLY A 39 -4.29 4.35 -24.04
CA GLY A 39 -5.10 5.55 -23.86
C GLY A 39 -6.36 5.32 -23.03
N LEU A 40 -6.55 4.13 -22.46
CA LEU A 40 -7.66 3.79 -21.59
C LEU A 40 -7.18 3.57 -20.16
N LEU A 41 -7.90 4.12 -19.18
CA LEU A 41 -7.58 3.90 -17.78
C LEU A 41 -8.00 2.49 -17.35
N ASP A 42 -7.04 1.76 -16.81
CA ASP A 42 -7.15 0.47 -16.15
C ASP A 42 -7.38 0.64 -14.65
N VAL A 43 -7.75 -0.45 -13.99
CA VAL A 43 -8.18 -0.42 -12.60
C VAL A 43 -7.44 -1.47 -11.78
N TYR A 44 -6.74 -1.03 -10.75
CA TYR A 44 -6.06 -1.89 -9.78
C TYR A 44 -6.75 -1.85 -8.42
N PHE A 45 -7.03 -3.03 -7.88
CA PHE A 45 -7.68 -3.21 -6.60
C PHE A 45 -6.67 -3.69 -5.56
N ALA A 46 -6.51 -2.89 -4.50
CA ALA A 46 -5.83 -3.35 -3.29
C ALA A 46 -6.84 -4.13 -2.44
N THR A 47 -6.44 -5.30 -1.99
CA THR A 47 -7.28 -6.20 -1.20
C THR A 47 -6.76 -6.32 0.23
N TYR A 48 -7.69 -6.32 1.17
CA TYR A 48 -7.42 -6.38 2.60
C TYR A 48 -8.48 -7.24 3.25
N HIS A 49 -8.05 -8.29 3.94
CA HIS A 49 -8.98 -9.16 4.65
C HIS A 49 -9.08 -8.79 6.14
N GLN A 50 -10.32 -8.58 6.60
CA GLN A 50 -10.62 -7.90 7.88
C GLN A 50 -10.54 -8.76 9.17
N ASP A 51 -10.14 -10.04 9.15
CA ASP A 51 -10.19 -10.82 10.41
C ASP A 51 -9.03 -10.51 11.38
N ASP A 52 -9.44 -9.94 12.52
CA ASP A 52 -8.82 -9.79 13.84
C ASP A 52 -7.28 -9.67 13.87
N ILE A 53 -6.80 -8.43 13.71
CA ILE A 53 -5.46 -7.92 14.05
C ILE A 53 -4.99 -8.38 15.46
N SER A 54 -5.92 -8.85 16.32
CA SER A 54 -5.72 -9.17 17.73
C SER A 54 -5.70 -10.66 18.12
N ARG A 55 -6.13 -11.60 17.27
CA ARG A 55 -6.18 -13.04 17.61
C ARG A 55 -5.08 -13.80 16.89
N ARG A 56 -4.16 -14.44 17.63
CA ARG A 56 -3.14 -15.41 17.17
C ARG A 56 -3.44 -15.98 15.77
N ILE A 57 -2.94 -15.32 14.72
CA ILE A 57 -3.27 -15.54 13.29
C ILE A 57 -2.51 -16.78 12.74
N ASP A 58 -2.40 -17.84 13.54
CA ASP A 58 -1.60 -19.01 13.13
C ASP A 58 -2.46 -20.26 12.83
N ALA A 59 -3.73 -20.28 13.23
CA ALA A 59 -4.57 -21.48 13.08
C ALA A 59 -5.66 -21.39 12.00
N ASP A 60 -6.13 -20.19 11.64
CA ASP A 60 -7.46 -20.07 11.00
C ASP A 60 -7.41 -19.97 9.47
N LEU A 61 -6.49 -19.20 8.87
CA LEU A 61 -6.46 -19.01 7.41
C LEU A 61 -6.21 -20.30 6.62
N SER A 62 -5.55 -21.29 7.22
CA SER A 62 -5.37 -22.61 6.59
C SER A 62 -6.62 -23.48 6.60
N HIS A 63 -7.61 -23.16 7.46
CA HIS A 63 -8.83 -23.92 7.64
C HIS A 63 -9.73 -23.80 6.39
N PRO A 64 -10.23 -24.91 5.82
CA PRO A 64 -11.00 -24.86 4.57
C PRO A 64 -12.26 -23.99 4.64
N GLU A 65 -12.89 -23.93 5.81
CA GLU A 65 -14.15 -23.20 6.06
C GLU A 65 -13.95 -21.74 6.47
N HIS A 66 -12.70 -21.25 6.51
CA HIS A 66 -12.41 -19.85 6.83
C HIS A 66 -13.21 -18.92 5.92
N ARG A 67 -13.76 -17.83 6.46
CA ARG A 67 -14.69 -16.94 5.73
C ARG A 67 -14.09 -16.42 4.43
N ILE A 68 -12.81 -16.05 4.45
CA ILE A 68 -12.06 -15.61 3.27
C ILE A 68 -12.15 -16.58 2.08
N HIS A 69 -12.19 -17.89 2.31
CA HIS A 69 -12.24 -18.88 1.22
C HIS A 69 -13.60 -18.91 0.53
N LYS A 70 -14.63 -18.29 1.12
CA LYS A 70 -15.97 -18.16 0.54
C LYS A 70 -16.08 -16.97 -0.40
N THR A 71 -15.15 -16.02 -0.32
CA THR A 71 -15.12 -14.81 -1.15
C THR A 71 -14.08 -14.88 -2.27
N LEU A 72 -13.18 -15.87 -2.22
CA LEU A 72 -12.17 -16.13 -3.25
C LEU A 72 -12.63 -17.20 -4.26
N THR A 73 -12.05 -17.16 -5.45
CA THR A 73 -12.13 -18.29 -6.39
C THR A 73 -11.43 -19.52 -5.80
N ALA A 74 -11.78 -20.72 -6.28
CA ALA A 74 -11.12 -21.96 -5.82
C ALA A 74 -9.60 -21.93 -6.03
N ALA A 75 -9.14 -21.35 -7.15
CA ALA A 75 -7.73 -21.19 -7.45
C ALA A 75 -7.05 -20.21 -6.48
N HIS A 76 -7.65 -19.04 -6.23
CA HIS A 76 -7.10 -18.07 -5.29
C HIS A 76 -7.11 -18.60 -3.85
N SER A 77 -8.15 -19.33 -3.45
CA SER A 77 -8.21 -19.98 -2.14
C SER A 77 -7.09 -21.02 -1.95
N ALA A 78 -6.82 -21.84 -2.98
CA ALA A 78 -5.75 -22.83 -2.93
C ALA A 78 -4.37 -22.16 -2.84
N GLU A 79 -4.14 -21.11 -3.63
CA GLU A 79 -2.88 -20.37 -3.65
C GLU A 79 -2.62 -19.61 -2.35
N LEU A 80 -3.63 -18.93 -1.81
CA LEU A 80 -3.53 -18.27 -0.51
C LEU A 80 -3.14 -19.26 0.59
N LYS A 81 -3.76 -20.45 0.63
CA LYS A 81 -3.39 -21.51 1.60
C LYS A 81 -1.96 -22.02 1.41
N ARG A 82 -1.47 -22.06 0.16
CA ARG A 82 -0.09 -22.45 -0.15
C ARG A 82 0.88 -21.41 0.41
N ARG A 83 0.66 -20.14 0.11
CA ARG A 83 1.45 -19.00 0.57
C ARG A 83 1.46 -18.88 2.08
N PHE A 84 0.29 -18.96 2.71
CA PHE A 84 0.17 -18.94 4.16
C PHE A 84 1.07 -19.99 4.84
N ARG A 85 1.16 -21.20 4.28
CA ARG A 85 2.03 -22.25 4.81
C ARG A 85 3.51 -22.08 4.48
N ALA A 86 3.85 -21.35 3.42
CA ALA A 86 5.20 -21.24 2.90
C ALA A 86 5.95 -19.99 3.38
N GLU A 87 5.27 -18.85 3.49
CA GLU A 87 5.91 -17.55 3.64
C GLU A 87 5.32 -16.65 4.74
N ALA A 88 4.15 -16.98 5.31
CA ALA A 88 3.50 -16.10 6.27
C ALA A 88 4.25 -16.00 7.60
N HIS A 89 4.25 -14.80 8.17
CA HIS A 89 4.65 -14.53 9.54
C HIS A 89 3.69 -13.53 10.16
N SER A 90 3.23 -13.80 11.38
CA SER A 90 2.11 -13.09 12.01
C SER A 90 2.33 -11.58 12.17
N TYR A 91 3.59 -11.13 12.22
CA TYR A 91 3.94 -9.71 12.49
C TYR A 91 4.78 -9.01 11.43
N ILE A 92 5.38 -9.74 10.49
CA ILE A 92 6.35 -9.15 9.54
C ILE A 92 6.14 -9.61 8.09
N ASN A 93 5.15 -10.47 7.84
CA ASN A 93 4.76 -10.88 6.49
C ASN A 93 3.38 -11.53 6.53
N GLN A 94 2.33 -10.74 6.77
CA GLN A 94 0.96 -11.24 6.66
C GLN A 94 0.56 -11.40 5.19
N VAL A 95 0.19 -12.63 4.82
CA VAL A 95 -0.37 -12.91 3.50
C VAL A 95 -1.87 -12.60 3.47
N GLY A 96 -2.35 -12.15 2.32
CA GLY A 96 -3.74 -11.78 2.09
C GLY A 96 -4.25 -12.23 0.72
N PRO A 97 -5.51 -11.96 0.38
CA PRO A 97 -6.04 -12.12 -0.98
C PRO A 97 -5.12 -11.46 -2.02
N PRO A 98 -5.19 -11.89 -3.29
CA PRO A 98 -4.41 -11.24 -4.33
C PRO A 98 -5.03 -9.88 -4.67
N ASN A 99 -4.20 -8.87 -4.80
CA ASN A 99 -4.56 -7.67 -5.54
C ASN A 99 -4.87 -8.03 -7.00
N ILE A 100 -5.68 -7.20 -7.66
CA ILE A 100 -6.23 -7.50 -8.99
C ILE A 100 -6.11 -6.28 -9.90
N LEU A 101 -5.46 -6.46 -11.05
CA LEU A 101 -5.49 -5.52 -12.17
C LEU A 101 -6.54 -5.95 -13.19
N LEU A 102 -7.42 -5.02 -13.56
CA LEU A 102 -8.34 -5.15 -14.68
C LEU A 102 -7.95 -4.19 -15.80
N THR A 103 -7.81 -4.72 -17.02
CA THR A 103 -7.53 -3.93 -18.22
C THR A 103 -8.83 -3.44 -18.85
N ASN A 104 -8.87 -2.17 -19.22
CA ASN A 104 -9.98 -1.56 -19.94
C ASN A 104 -9.88 -1.91 -21.43
N VAL A 105 -10.83 -2.71 -21.92
CA VAL A 105 -10.84 -3.15 -23.32
C VAL A 105 -11.72 -2.26 -24.21
N GLY A 106 -12.06 -1.07 -23.72
CA GLY A 106 -12.88 -0.07 -24.41
C GLY A 106 -14.38 -0.23 -24.19
N GLY A 107 -15.13 0.83 -24.51
CA GLY A 107 -16.59 0.87 -24.31
C GLY A 107 -17.02 0.74 -22.84
N GLY A 108 -16.11 1.03 -21.91
CA GLY A 108 -16.30 0.89 -20.46
C GLY A 108 -16.37 -0.56 -20.00
N ARG A 109 -15.73 -1.49 -20.72
CA ARG A 109 -15.63 -2.92 -20.38
C ARG A 109 -14.24 -3.25 -19.83
N PHE A 110 -14.18 -4.23 -18.94
CA PHE A 110 -12.94 -4.65 -18.29
C PHE A 110 -12.76 -6.16 -18.31
N GLU A 111 -11.51 -6.57 -18.47
CA GLU A 111 -11.05 -7.96 -18.42
C GLU A 111 -9.91 -8.09 -17.41
N LEU A 112 -9.62 -9.30 -16.94
CA LEU A 112 -8.45 -9.52 -16.09
C LEU A 112 -7.18 -9.23 -16.92
N ALA A 113 -6.27 -8.43 -16.37
CA ALA A 113 -5.06 -8.08 -17.09
C ALA A 113 -4.18 -9.31 -17.38
N PRO A 114 -3.56 -9.41 -18.58
CA PRO A 114 -2.75 -10.57 -18.95
C PRO A 114 -1.53 -10.77 -18.03
N ASN A 115 -0.95 -9.67 -17.53
CA ASN A 115 0.17 -9.61 -16.59
C ASN A 115 -0.26 -9.57 -15.11
N ASN A 116 -1.55 -9.80 -14.79
CA ASN A 116 -2.03 -9.78 -13.41
C ASN A 116 -1.23 -10.71 -12.49
N GLY A 117 -0.62 -11.78 -13.01
CA GLY A 117 0.23 -12.67 -12.22
C GLY A 117 1.44 -11.99 -11.56
N GLU A 118 2.00 -10.97 -12.21
CA GLU A 118 3.15 -10.17 -11.72
C GLU A 118 2.71 -9.12 -10.70
N LEU A 119 1.48 -8.61 -10.86
CA LEU A 119 0.89 -7.56 -10.04
C LEU A 119 -0.01 -8.10 -8.91
N ALA A 120 -0.25 -9.41 -8.85
CA ALA A 120 -1.06 -10.04 -7.81
C ALA A 120 -0.26 -10.12 -6.49
N VAL A 121 -0.13 -8.99 -5.80
CA VAL A 121 0.45 -8.95 -4.44
C VAL A 121 -0.47 -9.71 -3.48
N TRP A 122 0.06 -10.74 -2.81
CA TRP A 122 -0.68 -11.62 -1.90
C TRP A 122 -0.50 -11.21 -0.43
N ARG A 123 -0.80 -9.96 -0.11
CA ARG A 123 -0.68 -9.36 1.22
C ARG A 123 -1.96 -8.62 1.58
N ASN A 124 -2.10 -8.19 2.82
CA ASN A 124 -3.16 -7.26 3.19
C ASN A 124 -2.74 -5.85 2.76
N SER A 125 -3.18 -5.41 1.59
CA SER A 125 -2.82 -4.10 1.01
C SER A 125 -3.90 -3.06 1.31
N PHE A 126 -3.51 -1.88 1.79
CA PHE A 126 -4.46 -0.78 2.03
C PHE A 126 -4.61 0.14 0.82
N GLN A 127 -3.49 0.60 0.26
CA GLN A 127 -3.47 1.53 -0.85
C GLN A 127 -2.45 1.10 -1.89
N ALA A 128 -2.78 1.35 -3.16
CA ALA A 128 -1.82 1.30 -4.25
C ALA A 128 -1.76 2.69 -4.91
N SER A 129 -0.58 3.10 -5.34
CA SER A 129 -0.33 4.40 -5.97
C SER A 129 0.56 4.23 -7.18
N TRP A 130 0.21 4.89 -8.27
CA TRP A 130 0.94 4.84 -9.54
C TRP A 130 1.78 6.09 -9.74
N ASN A 131 2.99 5.92 -10.26
CA ASN A 131 3.90 7.00 -10.65
C ASN A 131 4.95 6.45 -11.63
N ASP A 132 5.40 7.26 -12.58
CA ASP A 132 6.55 6.96 -13.44
C ASP A 132 7.80 7.50 -12.71
N PHE A 133 8.35 6.72 -11.77
CA PHE A 133 9.34 7.25 -10.83
C PHE A 133 10.73 7.36 -11.46
N ASP A 134 11.03 6.52 -12.46
CA ASP A 134 12.29 6.54 -13.19
C ASP A 134 12.22 7.28 -14.54
N GLN A 135 11.05 7.84 -14.87
CA GLN A 135 10.81 8.74 -16.00
C GLN A 135 11.03 8.08 -17.36
N ASP A 136 10.74 6.79 -17.46
CA ASP A 136 10.82 6.05 -18.71
C ASP A 136 9.52 6.12 -19.55
N GLY A 137 8.45 6.65 -18.95
CA GLY A 137 7.15 6.86 -19.57
C GLY A 137 6.12 5.77 -19.26
N ASP A 138 6.49 4.70 -18.55
CA ASP A 138 5.61 3.65 -18.10
C ASP A 138 5.22 3.87 -16.62
N ALA A 139 3.97 3.55 -16.27
CA ALA A 139 3.49 3.77 -14.90
C ALA A 139 3.92 2.62 -13.97
N ASP A 140 4.71 2.93 -12.94
CA ASP A 140 5.10 2.01 -11.88
C ASP A 140 4.11 1.97 -10.74
N LEU A 141 4.12 0.88 -9.98
CA LEU A 141 3.18 0.65 -8.90
C LEU A 141 3.87 0.49 -7.55
N TYR A 142 3.51 1.35 -6.61
CA TYR A 142 3.76 1.12 -5.19
C TYR A 142 2.51 0.59 -4.48
N VAL A 143 2.69 -0.41 -3.62
CA VAL A 143 1.63 -1.06 -2.83
C VAL A 143 1.98 -0.99 -1.34
N ALA A 144 1.17 -0.24 -0.59
CA ALA A 144 1.23 -0.12 0.85
C ALA A 144 0.57 -1.34 1.51
N ASN A 145 1.36 -2.13 2.24
CA ASN A 145 0.93 -3.34 2.90
C ASN A 145 0.93 -3.20 4.42
N ASP A 146 -0.09 -3.78 5.06
CA ASP A 146 -0.20 -3.86 6.50
C ASP A 146 0.43 -5.15 7.03
N PHE A 147 1.17 -5.06 8.14
CA PHE A 147 1.90 -6.17 8.76
C PHE A 147 2.78 -7.00 7.79
N ALA A 148 3.23 -6.40 6.69
CA ALA A 148 4.07 -7.02 5.68
C ALA A 148 4.92 -5.95 4.98
N PRO A 149 6.03 -6.33 4.32
CA PRO A 149 6.81 -5.37 3.53
C PRO A 149 5.94 -4.78 2.42
N ASP A 150 6.21 -3.54 2.05
CA ASP A 150 5.61 -2.92 0.88
C ASP A 150 6.14 -3.55 -0.41
N ASN A 151 5.58 -3.15 -1.55
CA ASN A 151 6.10 -3.50 -2.86
C ASN A 151 6.25 -2.25 -3.71
N LEU A 152 7.37 -2.13 -4.41
CA LEU A 152 7.55 -1.27 -5.57
C LEU A 152 7.77 -2.17 -6.79
N LEU A 153 6.84 -2.10 -7.74
CA LEU A 153 6.82 -2.89 -8.96
C LEU A 153 7.07 -1.92 -10.14
N ARG A 154 8.22 -2.04 -10.79
CA ARG A 154 8.55 -1.24 -11.98
C ARG A 154 7.93 -1.86 -13.22
N ASN A 155 7.37 -1.04 -14.10
CA ASN A 155 6.80 -1.47 -15.37
C ASN A 155 7.83 -1.32 -16.49
N ASP A 156 8.47 -2.41 -16.93
CA ASP A 156 9.46 -2.37 -18.02
C ASP A 156 8.76 -2.56 -19.41
N GLY A 157 7.55 -2.00 -19.55
CA GLY A 157 6.72 -2.06 -20.75
C GLY A 157 6.46 -3.49 -21.26
N ALA A 158 7.07 -3.81 -22.40
CA ALA A 158 6.90 -5.12 -23.04
C ALA A 158 7.50 -6.28 -22.23
N ASP A 159 8.47 -6.00 -21.36
CA ASP A 159 9.11 -7.00 -20.50
C ASP A 159 8.32 -7.26 -19.19
N GLY A 160 7.22 -6.51 -18.97
CA GLY A 160 6.30 -6.70 -17.84
C GLY A 160 6.76 -6.03 -16.55
N PHE A 161 6.15 -6.43 -15.43
CA PHE A 161 6.42 -5.84 -14.12
C PHE A 161 7.49 -6.60 -13.35
N HIS A 162 8.43 -5.86 -12.73
CA HIS A 162 9.49 -6.41 -11.89
C HIS A 162 9.42 -5.85 -10.47
N ASP A 163 9.51 -6.72 -9.46
CA ASP A 163 9.64 -6.29 -8.07
C ASP A 163 11.06 -5.77 -7.80
N VAL A 164 11.17 -4.45 -7.69
CA VAL A 164 12.43 -3.72 -7.46
C VAL A 164 12.56 -3.23 -6.02
N THR A 165 11.66 -3.64 -5.13
CA THR A 165 11.53 -3.15 -3.74
C THR A 165 12.88 -3.20 -3.00
N THR A 166 13.51 -4.37 -2.95
CA THR A 166 14.77 -4.54 -2.20
C THR A 166 15.94 -3.92 -2.95
N GLU A 167 15.95 -4.00 -4.29
CA GLU A 167 17.01 -3.47 -5.14
C GLU A 167 17.15 -1.95 -4.99
N LEU A 168 16.02 -1.25 -4.92
CA LEU A 168 15.98 0.21 -4.82
C LEU A 168 16.01 0.73 -3.38
N GLY A 169 16.20 -0.12 -2.37
CA GLY A 169 16.41 0.31 -0.99
C GLY A 169 15.14 0.45 -0.14
N PHE A 170 14.01 -0.11 -0.55
CA PHE A 170 12.81 -0.24 0.29
C PHE A 170 12.89 -1.48 1.19
N ASP A 171 13.77 -1.45 2.18
CA ASP A 171 13.99 -2.56 3.12
C ASP A 171 13.36 -2.35 4.51
N HIS A 172 12.75 -1.18 4.76
CA HIS A 172 12.13 -0.86 6.04
C HIS A 172 10.71 -1.40 6.10
N LEU A 173 10.42 -2.13 7.18
CA LEU A 173 9.09 -2.62 7.46
C LEU A 173 8.28 -1.55 8.20
N GLY A 174 7.10 -1.24 7.68
CA GLY A 174 6.13 -0.33 8.29
C GLY A 174 4.77 -0.99 8.45
N PHE A 175 3.82 -0.17 8.87
CA PHE A 175 2.39 -0.47 8.84
C PHE A 175 1.76 0.41 7.76
N ALA A 176 2.15 0.17 6.51
CA ALA A 176 1.87 1.11 5.45
C ALA A 176 0.36 1.11 5.17
N MET A 177 -0.26 2.28 5.29
CA MET A 177 -1.70 2.46 5.07
C MET A 177 -1.99 3.33 3.85
N GLY A 178 -1.04 4.17 3.45
CA GLY A 178 -1.18 5.02 2.28
C GLY A 178 0.14 5.55 1.78
N ALA A 179 0.17 5.99 0.53
CA ALA A 179 1.36 6.50 -0.13
C ALA A 179 1.03 7.63 -1.10
N THR A 180 1.94 8.60 -1.21
CA THR A 180 1.82 9.72 -2.14
C THR A 180 3.19 10.11 -2.69
N TRP A 181 3.21 10.48 -3.97
CA TRP A 181 4.41 10.81 -4.72
C TRP A 181 4.53 12.33 -4.89
N GLY A 182 5.76 12.84 -4.88
CA GLY A 182 6.04 14.25 -5.16
C GLY A 182 7.52 14.55 -5.09
N ASP A 183 7.99 15.47 -5.95
CA ASP A 183 9.34 16.04 -5.88
C ASP A 183 9.37 17.11 -4.78
N TYR A 184 9.69 16.71 -3.54
CA TYR A 184 9.58 17.63 -2.40
C TYR A 184 10.77 18.57 -2.28
N ASP A 185 11.92 18.20 -2.86
CA ASP A 185 13.16 18.99 -2.77
C ASP A 185 13.56 19.66 -4.09
N ASN A 186 12.72 19.56 -5.12
CA ASN A 186 12.89 20.14 -6.45
C ASN A 186 14.15 19.64 -7.16
N ASP A 187 14.54 18.38 -6.97
CA ASP A 187 15.66 17.77 -7.68
C ASP A 187 15.27 17.13 -9.02
N GLY A 188 13.98 17.17 -9.36
CA GLY A 188 13.42 16.64 -10.58
C GLY A 188 13.06 15.17 -10.50
N GLN A 189 13.26 14.51 -9.36
CA GLN A 189 12.90 13.10 -9.14
C GLN A 189 11.65 13.00 -8.26
N PHE A 190 10.84 11.96 -8.47
CA PHE A 190 9.68 11.72 -7.61
C PHE A 190 10.10 11.01 -6.32
N ASP A 191 9.83 11.65 -5.19
CA ASP A 191 10.00 11.06 -3.87
C ASP A 191 8.70 10.43 -3.38
N LEU A 192 8.81 9.53 -2.40
CA LEU A 192 7.68 8.77 -1.88
C LEU A 192 7.48 9.01 -0.39
N TYR A 193 6.31 9.53 -0.03
CA TYR A 193 5.86 9.55 1.35
C TYR A 193 4.91 8.37 1.62
N VAL A 194 5.14 7.67 2.73
CA VAL A 194 4.37 6.50 3.16
C VAL A 194 3.82 6.73 4.56
N SER A 195 2.49 6.67 4.68
CA SER A 195 1.78 6.72 5.96
C SER A 195 1.89 5.40 6.71
N ASN A 196 2.33 5.47 7.96
CA ASN A 196 2.58 4.37 8.88
C ASN A 196 2.05 4.72 10.29
N MET A 197 2.39 3.87 11.28
CA MET A 197 2.07 4.10 12.69
C MET A 197 3.31 4.54 13.46
N PHE A 198 3.28 5.75 14.01
CA PHE A 198 4.24 6.12 15.05
C PHE A 198 3.74 5.67 16.42
N SER A 199 4.60 5.01 17.20
CA SER A 199 4.28 4.61 18.57
C SER A 199 5.45 4.85 19.52
N LYS A 200 5.35 5.89 20.34
CA LYS A 200 6.33 6.18 21.40
C LYS A 200 6.45 5.04 22.42
N ALA A 201 5.32 4.43 22.80
CA ALA A 201 5.30 3.26 23.67
C ALA A 201 5.95 2.05 22.99
N GLY A 202 5.66 1.84 21.69
CA GLY A 202 6.29 0.81 20.86
C GLY A 202 7.80 0.92 20.85
N GLN A 203 8.33 2.11 20.52
CA GLN A 203 9.77 2.42 20.57
C GLN A 203 10.41 2.08 21.92
N ARG A 204 9.74 2.44 23.03
CA ARG A 204 10.25 2.13 24.37
C ARG A 204 10.25 0.63 24.66
N ILE A 205 9.16 -0.07 24.34
CA ILE A 205 8.99 -1.49 24.64
C ILE A 205 9.96 -2.34 23.82
N THR A 206 10.11 -2.05 22.52
CA THR A 206 10.96 -2.83 21.62
C THR A 206 12.44 -2.81 22.05
N THR A 207 12.92 -1.71 22.63
CA THR A 207 14.28 -1.64 23.20
C THR A 207 14.50 -2.46 24.48
N GLN A 208 13.42 -2.88 25.14
CA GLN A 208 13.48 -3.65 26.41
C GLN A 208 13.36 -5.15 26.19
N VAL A 209 13.08 -5.60 24.96
CA VAL A 209 12.93 -7.02 24.62
C VAL A 209 14.25 -7.55 24.10
N GLU A 210 14.86 -8.47 24.86
CA GLU A 210 16.07 -9.16 24.41
C GLU A 210 15.80 -10.04 23.19
N ASN A 211 16.72 -10.04 22.22
CA ASN A 211 16.65 -10.83 20.98
C ASN A 211 15.40 -10.55 20.11
N LEU A 212 14.85 -9.33 20.18
CA LEU A 212 13.78 -8.90 19.29
C LEU A 212 14.30 -8.84 17.84
N ASP A 213 13.50 -9.31 16.89
CA ASP A 213 13.78 -9.09 15.47
C ASP A 213 13.74 -7.58 15.19
N PRO A 214 14.81 -6.99 14.63
CA PRO A 214 14.91 -5.53 14.45
C PRO A 214 13.78 -4.96 13.59
N ARG A 215 13.19 -5.75 12.69
CA ARG A 215 12.06 -5.30 11.86
C ARG A 215 10.81 -5.01 12.68
N ILE A 216 10.64 -5.65 13.84
CA ILE A 216 9.53 -5.35 14.75
C ILE A 216 9.70 -3.96 15.37
N ALA A 217 10.93 -3.48 15.56
CA ALA A 217 11.14 -2.12 16.05
C ALA A 217 10.75 -1.07 14.99
N GLN A 218 11.03 -1.35 13.71
CA GLN A 218 10.70 -0.45 12.58
C GLN A 218 9.20 -0.16 12.49
N LEU A 219 8.36 -1.13 12.86
CA LEU A 219 6.90 -0.96 12.92
C LEU A 219 6.41 0.18 13.83
N ALA A 220 7.27 0.71 14.72
CA ALA A 220 6.98 1.83 15.60
C ALA A 220 7.69 3.13 15.21
N ASP A 221 8.46 3.17 14.12
CA ASP A 221 9.28 4.32 13.71
C ASP A 221 8.43 5.51 13.25
N GLY A 222 7.22 5.25 12.74
CA GLY A 222 6.33 6.25 12.20
C GLY A 222 6.36 6.33 10.69
N ASN A 223 5.87 7.45 10.17
CA ASN A 223 5.73 7.69 8.75
C ASN A 223 7.08 7.84 8.05
N TYR A 224 7.15 7.36 6.81
CA TYR A 224 8.39 7.33 6.04
C TYR A 224 8.35 8.35 4.91
N LEU A 225 9.47 9.03 4.69
CA LEU A 225 9.74 9.79 3.46
C LEU A 225 11.01 9.23 2.86
N TYR A 226 10.88 8.72 1.65
CA TYR A 226 11.96 8.18 0.85
C TYR A 226 12.31 9.16 -0.25
N ARG A 227 13.58 9.56 -0.28
CA ARG A 227 14.11 10.39 -1.36
C ARG A 227 14.70 9.52 -2.46
N TYR A 228 14.34 9.75 -3.72
CA TYR A 228 14.94 9.08 -4.87
C TYR A 228 16.07 9.91 -5.46
N ASP A 229 17.27 9.35 -5.58
CA ASP A 229 18.44 10.06 -6.15
C ASP A 229 18.68 9.80 -7.65
N GLY A 230 17.73 9.14 -8.32
CA GLY A 230 17.88 8.65 -9.70
C GLY A 230 18.52 7.26 -9.81
N ASN A 231 18.90 6.65 -8.68
CA ASN A 231 19.41 5.28 -8.64
C ASN A 231 18.80 4.44 -7.51
N LYS A 232 18.53 5.02 -6.34
CA LYS A 232 17.89 4.33 -5.22
C LYS A 232 17.08 5.28 -4.34
N PHE A 233 16.18 4.70 -3.56
CA PHE A 233 15.47 5.39 -2.50
C PHE A 233 16.27 5.34 -1.20
N SER A 234 16.30 6.47 -0.49
CA SER A 234 16.90 6.58 0.84
C SER A 234 15.87 7.12 1.83
N LEU A 235 15.73 6.45 2.98
CA LEU A 235 14.86 6.94 4.05
C LEU A 235 15.46 8.22 4.66
N VAL A 236 14.77 9.35 4.50
CA VAL A 236 15.20 10.67 4.99
C VAL A 236 14.38 11.17 6.18
N SER A 237 13.30 10.47 6.52
CA SER A 237 12.44 10.77 7.67
C SER A 237 13.03 10.29 9.00
N GLY A 238 12.68 10.97 10.10
CA GLY A 238 13.02 10.52 11.46
C GLY A 238 12.39 11.40 12.53
N LEU A 239 12.67 11.13 13.81
CA LEU A 239 12.04 11.83 14.94
C LEU A 239 12.74 13.13 15.34
N ALA A 240 13.98 13.36 14.88
CA ALA A 240 14.78 14.52 15.24
C ALA A 240 15.72 14.92 14.09
N PRO A 241 16.20 16.18 14.06
CA PRO A 241 17.19 16.62 13.08
C PRO A 241 18.48 15.77 13.17
N PRO A 242 19.18 15.53 12.04
CA PRO A 242 18.98 16.14 10.73
C PRO A 242 17.87 15.49 9.87
N ALA A 243 17.21 14.43 10.34
CA ALA A 243 16.15 13.78 9.59
C ALA A 243 14.89 14.66 9.48
N LEU A 244 14.13 14.48 8.40
CA LEU A 244 12.88 15.20 8.16
C LEU A 244 11.81 14.65 9.12
N GLN A 245 11.20 15.54 9.91
CA GLN A 245 10.39 15.15 11.07
C GLN A 245 8.99 14.62 10.75
N VAL A 246 8.76 14.16 9.52
CA VAL A 246 7.48 13.64 9.07
C VAL A 246 7.09 12.33 9.76
N ALA A 247 8.05 11.59 10.33
CA ALA A 247 7.76 10.39 11.12
C ALA A 247 6.87 10.67 12.35
N ARG A 248 6.91 11.90 12.87
CA ARG A 248 6.17 12.33 14.07
C ARG A 248 4.70 12.57 13.84
N THR A 249 4.19 12.44 12.61
CA THR A 249 2.78 12.71 12.34
C THR A 249 1.85 11.68 12.98
N GLY A 250 2.31 10.63 13.67
CA GLY A 250 1.41 9.76 14.43
C GLY A 250 0.87 8.60 13.58
N TRP A 251 -0.38 8.21 13.83
CA TRP A 251 -1.05 7.14 13.11
C TRP A 251 -1.87 7.70 11.95
N SER A 252 -1.26 7.68 10.76
CA SER A 252 -1.76 8.32 9.55
C SER A 252 -2.35 7.31 8.57
N TRP A 253 -3.33 7.72 7.76
CA TRP A 253 -4.06 6.82 6.82
C TRP A 253 -3.85 7.18 5.35
N GLY A 254 -2.92 8.08 5.07
CA GLY A 254 -2.67 8.68 3.78
C GLY A 254 -2.15 10.10 3.96
N ALA A 255 -1.63 10.69 2.89
CA ALA A 255 -1.20 12.07 2.85
C ALA A 255 -1.31 12.61 1.41
N GLN A 256 -1.15 13.91 1.27
CA GLN A 256 -1.14 14.57 -0.03
C GLN A 256 -0.06 15.64 -0.06
N PHE A 257 0.80 15.60 -1.07
CA PHE A 257 1.65 16.73 -1.43
C PHE A 257 0.83 17.82 -2.12
N LEU A 258 1.13 19.08 -1.81
CA LEU A 258 0.52 20.27 -2.40
C LEU A 258 1.45 21.46 -2.24
N ASP A 259 1.43 22.42 -3.16
CA ASP A 259 2.08 23.71 -2.94
C ASP A 259 1.04 24.69 -2.37
N ALA A 260 0.92 24.75 -1.04
CA ALA A 260 -0.16 25.51 -0.38
C ALA A 260 0.14 27.01 -0.32
N ASN A 261 1.42 27.37 -0.33
CA ASN A 261 1.89 28.76 -0.22
C ASN A 261 2.36 29.35 -1.57
N ASN A 262 2.38 28.54 -2.63
CA ASN A 262 2.81 28.86 -3.98
C ASN A 262 4.29 29.31 -4.05
N ASP A 263 5.18 28.68 -3.29
CA ASP A 263 6.63 28.94 -3.29
C ASP A 263 7.43 27.98 -4.18
N GLY A 264 6.75 27.00 -4.78
CA GLY A 264 7.33 26.00 -5.67
C GLY A 264 7.91 24.78 -4.97
N PHE A 265 7.93 24.72 -3.63
CA PHE A 265 8.22 23.49 -2.89
C PHE A 265 6.91 22.83 -2.46
N LEU A 266 6.86 21.50 -2.54
CA LEU A 266 5.69 20.77 -2.09
C LEU A 266 5.62 20.76 -0.57
N ASP A 267 4.55 21.32 -0.02
CA ASP A 267 4.09 21.07 1.35
C ASP A 267 3.47 19.67 1.45
N LEU A 268 3.37 19.16 2.68
CA LEU A 268 2.78 17.85 2.95
C LEU A 268 1.63 17.97 3.96
N PHE A 269 0.44 17.53 3.57
CA PHE A 269 -0.72 17.44 4.45
C PHE A 269 -0.98 15.98 4.87
N VAL A 270 -0.89 15.69 6.18
CA VAL A 270 -1.00 14.33 6.72
C VAL A 270 -2.15 14.23 7.74
N PRO A 271 -3.31 13.67 7.37
CA PRO A 271 -4.38 13.39 8.31
C PRO A 271 -4.07 12.19 9.23
N ASN A 272 -4.44 12.33 10.50
CA ASN A 272 -4.31 11.27 11.50
C ASN A 272 -5.68 10.77 11.95
N GLY A 273 -5.83 9.44 11.94
CA GLY A 273 -7.09 8.79 12.28
C GLY A 273 -7.19 8.36 13.75
N TYR A 274 -6.06 8.27 14.45
CA TYR A 274 -6.04 7.96 15.88
C TYR A 274 -6.09 9.23 16.70
N TYR A 275 -6.94 9.25 17.74
CA TYR A 275 -7.17 10.39 18.61
C TYR A 275 -5.90 10.66 19.45
N SER A 276 -4.92 11.36 18.88
CA SER A 276 -3.87 12.02 19.66
C SER A 276 -4.58 13.13 20.43
N VAL A 277 -4.79 12.86 21.72
CA VAL A 277 -5.36 13.78 22.69
C VAL A 277 -4.71 15.17 22.49
N PRO A 278 -5.47 16.26 22.29
CA PRO A 278 -4.88 17.59 22.11
C PRO A 278 -3.88 17.89 23.23
N SER A 279 -2.80 18.63 22.94
CA SER A 279 -1.70 18.87 23.90
C SER A 279 -2.16 19.44 25.25
N GLU A 280 -3.29 20.15 25.28
CA GLU A 280 -3.95 20.66 26.49
C GLU A 280 -4.55 19.57 27.41
N PHE A 281 -4.62 18.32 26.92
CA PHE A 281 -5.11 17.14 27.61
C PHE A 281 -4.03 16.02 27.68
N GLU A 282 -2.82 16.24 27.16
CA GLU A 282 -1.70 15.31 27.35
C GLU A 282 -1.37 15.18 28.84
N THR A 283 -1.31 13.95 29.34
CA THR A 283 -0.85 13.67 30.71
C THR A 283 0.66 13.46 30.70
N GLU A 284 1.39 13.92 31.73
CA GLU A 284 2.84 13.64 31.87
C GLU A 284 3.16 12.13 31.93
N VAL A 285 2.15 11.32 32.26
CA VAL A 285 2.20 9.87 32.19
C VAL A 285 1.56 9.43 30.87
N ASP A 286 2.39 9.04 29.90
CA ASP A 286 1.96 8.25 28.75
C ASP A 286 1.59 6.84 29.25
N LEU A 287 0.29 6.50 29.20
CA LEU A 287 -0.18 5.13 29.40
C LEU A 287 0.15 4.26 28.18
#